data_AF-A0A367KF83-F1
#
_entry.id   AF-A0A367KF83-F1
#
_cell.length_a   1.000
_cell.length_b   1.000
_cell.length_c   1.000
_cell.angle_alpha   90.00
_cell.angle_beta   90.00
_cell.angle_gamma   90.00
#
_symmetry.space_group_name_H-M   'P 1'
#
loop_
_entity.id
_entity.type
_entity.pdbx_description
1 polymer ?
#
loop_
_entity_poly.entity_id
_entity_poly.type
_entity_poly.pdbx_seq_one_letter_code
_entity_poly.pdbx_strand_id
1 'polypeptide(L)'
;TSERYGYAKRLLEQENINAETHPLLTSSNRSFMSNIITSGTLNDKVSALTLMLRESPIHGIKTLDMLMAMGRKKGRNEAVMAVTSLKDLLTGSVLPDRKLIYFADRPLAAEQVTDVHLMVWVFEDHLKKTFLEYIQLIEASDD
;
A
#
# COMPACT_ATOMS: atom_id res chain seq x y z
N THR A 1 7.50 -18.63 -11.99
CA THR A 1 6.92 -17.74 -10.95
C THR A 1 7.82 -16.55 -10.62
N SER A 2 9.10 -16.76 -10.29
CA SER A 2 10.03 -15.66 -9.91
C SER A 2 10.21 -14.57 -10.98
N GLU A 3 10.42 -14.95 -12.25
CA GLU A 3 10.60 -13.97 -13.34
C GLU A 3 9.36 -13.09 -13.57
N ARG A 4 8.17 -13.72 -13.66
CA ARG A 4 6.89 -13.00 -13.81
C ARG A 4 6.60 -12.09 -12.62
N TYR A 5 6.95 -12.51 -11.41
CA TYR A 5 6.80 -11.68 -10.22
C TYR A 5 7.71 -10.45 -10.28
N GLY A 6 8.97 -10.62 -10.69
CA GLY A 6 9.89 -9.50 -10.92
C GLY A 6 9.40 -8.54 -12.00
N TYR A 7 8.86 -9.05 -13.10
CA TYR A 7 8.26 -8.24 -14.15
C TYR A 7 7.03 -7.47 -13.66
N ALA A 8 6.11 -8.14 -12.97
CA ALA A 8 4.92 -7.52 -12.38
C ALA A 8 5.27 -6.37 -11.41
N LYS A 9 6.30 -6.56 -10.57
CA LYS A 9 6.80 -5.50 -9.68
C LYS A 9 7.28 -4.27 -10.45
N ARG A 10 8.01 -4.46 -11.55
CA ARG A 10 8.48 -3.34 -12.39
C ARG A 10 7.32 -2.60 -13.03
N LEU A 11 6.30 -3.32 -13.54
CA LEU A 11 5.10 -2.70 -14.10
C LEU A 11 4.40 -1.82 -13.08
N LEU A 12 4.20 -2.33 -11.87
CA LEU A 12 3.58 -1.60 -10.77
C LEU A 12 4.40 -0.39 -10.33
N GLU A 13 5.73 -0.53 -10.27
CA GLU A 13 6.62 0.60 -9.94
C GLU A 13 6.57 1.69 -11.00
N GLN A 14 6.58 1.31 -12.28
CA GLN A 14 6.41 2.24 -13.40
C GLN A 14 5.06 2.94 -13.34
N GLU A 15 3.98 2.21 -13.06
CA GLU A 15 2.65 2.81 -12.91
C GLU A 15 2.61 3.82 -11.75
N ASN A 16 3.21 3.49 -10.61
CA ASN A 16 3.30 4.42 -9.48
C ASN A 16 4.07 5.70 -9.85
N ILE A 17 5.16 5.59 -10.62
CA ILE A 17 5.93 6.74 -11.11
C ILE A 17 5.11 7.55 -12.12
N ASN A 18 4.39 6.90 -13.02
CA ASN A 18 3.53 7.56 -14.01
C ASN A 18 2.38 8.30 -13.32
N ALA A 19 1.76 7.69 -12.31
CA ALA A 19 0.73 8.31 -11.50
C ALA A 19 1.27 9.54 -10.77
N GLU A 20 2.44 9.43 -10.12
CA GLU A 20 3.12 10.55 -9.47
C GLU A 20 3.43 11.69 -10.45
N THR A 21 3.73 11.39 -11.71
CA THR A 21 4.11 12.38 -12.73
C THR A 21 2.94 12.90 -13.59
N HIS A 22 1.74 12.35 -13.43
CA HIS A 22 0.59 12.60 -14.29
C HIS A 22 0.21 14.09 -14.38
N PRO A 23 -0.05 14.66 -15.58
CA PRO A 23 -0.35 16.10 -15.76
C PRO A 23 -1.64 16.57 -15.07
N LEU A 24 -2.60 15.66 -14.86
CA LEU A 24 -3.84 15.97 -14.13
C LEU A 24 -3.62 16.15 -12.62
N LEU A 25 -2.49 15.65 -12.07
CA LEU A 25 -2.06 16.05 -10.74
C LEU A 25 -1.40 17.43 -10.87
N THR A 26 -2.14 18.47 -10.49
CA THR A 26 -1.62 19.83 -10.45
C THR A 26 -0.32 19.86 -9.62
N SER A 27 0.67 20.64 -10.08
CA SER A 27 1.94 20.80 -9.37
C SER A 27 1.75 21.22 -7.92
N SER A 28 0.69 21.98 -7.63
CA SER A 28 0.24 22.37 -6.29
C SER A 28 -0.20 21.18 -5.44
N ASN A 29 -1.03 20.25 -5.96
CA ASN A 29 -1.44 19.06 -5.23
C ASN A 29 -0.24 18.15 -4.92
N ARG A 30 0.67 17.98 -5.90
CA ARG A 30 1.89 17.18 -5.71
C ARG A 30 2.82 17.78 -4.66
N SER A 31 3.09 19.07 -4.74
CA SER A 31 3.91 19.80 -3.76
C SER A 31 3.27 19.78 -2.37
N PHE A 32 1.96 19.97 -2.29
CA PHE A 32 1.22 19.90 -1.03
C PHE A 32 1.30 18.52 -0.37
N MET A 33 1.06 17.44 -1.14
CA MET A 33 1.19 16.07 -0.64
C MET A 33 2.63 15.77 -0.20
N SER A 34 3.62 16.14 -1.02
CA SER A 34 5.05 15.96 -0.69
C SER A 34 5.44 16.72 0.59
N ASN A 35 4.94 17.94 0.77
CA ASN A 35 5.21 18.75 1.95
C ASN A 35 4.57 18.14 3.20
N ILE A 36 3.31 17.69 3.13
CA ILE A 36 2.65 17.02 4.27
C ILE A 36 3.41 15.76 4.65
N ILE A 37 3.77 14.92 3.68
CA ILE A 37 4.51 13.67 3.93
C ILE A 37 5.89 13.95 4.55
N THR A 38 6.55 15.03 4.15
CA THR A 38 7.92 15.36 4.61
C THR A 38 7.90 16.09 5.96
N SER A 39 7.18 17.20 6.07
CA SER A 39 7.24 18.14 7.21
C SER A 39 5.92 18.31 7.98
N GLY A 40 4.83 17.67 7.56
CA GLY A 40 3.54 17.70 8.25
C GLY A 40 3.56 17.03 9.63
N THR A 41 2.51 17.23 10.42
CA THR A 41 2.35 16.47 11.66
C THR A 41 2.03 15.01 11.36
N LEU A 42 2.26 14.13 12.33
CA LEU A 42 1.97 12.69 12.18
C LEU A 42 0.50 12.45 11.78
N ASN A 43 -0.42 13.24 12.32
CA ASN A 43 -1.85 13.12 12.07
C ASN A 43 -2.23 13.59 10.66
N ASP A 44 -1.60 14.67 10.19
CA ASP A 44 -1.77 15.16 8.81
C ASP A 44 -1.19 14.15 7.81
N LYS A 45 -0.02 13.58 8.12
CA LYS A 45 0.61 12.52 7.31
C LYS A 45 -0.34 11.33 7.17
N VAL A 46 -0.80 10.78 8.29
CA VAL A 46 -1.74 9.66 8.31
C VAL A 46 -3.03 9.97 7.53
N SER A 47 -3.59 11.16 7.71
CA SER A 47 -4.83 11.55 7.03
C SER A 47 -4.65 11.65 5.52
N ALA A 48 -3.56 12.29 5.07
CA ALA A 48 -3.21 12.41 3.66
C ALA A 48 -2.91 11.03 3.03
N LEU A 49 -2.17 10.18 3.75
CA LEU A 49 -1.84 8.81 3.35
C LEU A 49 -3.11 7.95 3.20
N THR A 50 -4.04 8.10 4.13
CA THR A 50 -5.32 7.38 4.12
C THR A 50 -6.16 7.79 2.91
N LEU A 51 -6.25 9.09 2.61
CA LEU A 51 -7.00 9.60 1.46
C LEU A 51 -6.43 9.07 0.13
N MET A 52 -5.11 9.13 -0.06
CA MET A 52 -4.48 8.62 -1.29
C MET A 52 -4.79 7.14 -1.52
N LEU A 53 -4.70 6.32 -0.46
CA LEU A 53 -4.97 4.89 -0.59
C LEU A 53 -6.44 4.60 -0.89
N ARG A 54 -7.38 5.44 -0.43
CA ARG A 54 -8.81 5.33 -0.76
C ARG A 54 -9.11 5.69 -2.21
N GLU A 55 -8.47 6.74 -2.73
CA GLU A 55 -8.68 7.20 -4.11
C GLU A 55 -8.00 6.29 -5.14
N SER A 56 -6.80 5.79 -4.82
CA SER A 56 -6.12 4.79 -5.64
C SER A 56 -5.30 3.82 -4.78
N PRO A 57 -5.87 2.64 -4.48
CA PRO A 57 -5.17 1.61 -3.71
C PRO A 57 -3.86 1.16 -4.36
N ILE A 58 -3.85 1.02 -5.69
CA ILE A 58 -2.70 0.51 -6.46
C ILE A 58 -1.48 1.43 -6.35
N HIS A 59 -1.70 2.75 -6.17
CA HIS A 59 -0.65 3.75 -5.99
C HIS A 59 -0.17 3.92 -4.55
N GLY A 60 -0.84 3.29 -3.58
CA GLY A 60 -0.55 3.48 -2.15
C GLY A 60 0.37 2.44 -1.52
N ILE A 61 1.12 1.66 -2.31
CA ILE A 61 2.05 0.65 -1.77
C ILE A 61 3.12 1.25 -0.86
N LYS A 62 3.79 2.32 -1.31
CA LYS A 62 4.79 3.03 -0.50
C LYS A 62 4.19 3.54 0.82
N THR A 63 2.92 3.96 0.77
CA THR A 63 2.18 4.44 1.93
C THR A 63 1.93 3.34 2.95
N LEU A 64 1.50 2.15 2.49
CA LEU A 64 1.33 0.98 3.35
C LEU A 64 2.66 0.58 4.01
N ASP A 65 3.76 0.56 3.26
CA ASP A 65 5.10 0.28 3.77
C ASP A 65 5.54 1.28 4.85
N MET A 66 5.30 2.58 4.62
CA MET A 66 5.61 3.63 5.59
C MET A 66 4.80 3.48 6.89
N LEU A 67 3.49 3.23 6.79
CA LEU A 67 2.64 3.03 7.96
C LEU A 67 3.05 1.78 8.76
N MET A 68 3.38 0.68 8.08
CA MET A 68 3.91 -0.52 8.73
C MET A 68 5.23 -0.26 9.44
N ALA A 69 6.15 0.46 8.79
CA ALA A 69 7.43 0.83 9.40
C ALA A 69 7.24 1.73 10.63
N MET A 70 6.27 2.66 10.62
CA MET A 70 5.92 3.48 11.77
C MET A 70 5.32 2.65 12.92
N GLY A 71 4.44 1.69 12.59
CA GLY A 71 3.85 0.77 13.56
C GLY A 71 4.89 -0.10 14.30
N ARG A 72 5.98 -0.45 13.63
CA ARG A 72 7.09 -1.24 14.21
C ARG A 72 8.01 -0.46 15.15
N LYS A 73 7.94 0.89 15.18
CA LYS A 73 8.84 1.70 16.02
C LYS A 73 8.50 1.60 17.51
N LYS A 74 9.49 1.82 18.37
CA LYS A 74 9.33 1.82 19.84
C LYS A 74 8.55 3.03 20.40
N GLY A 75 8.25 4.04 19.57
CA GLY A 75 7.53 5.23 20.00
C GLY A 75 6.05 4.92 20.20
N ARG A 76 5.61 4.78 21.46
CA ARG A 76 4.26 4.31 21.82
C ARG A 76 3.13 5.08 21.11
N ASN A 77 3.20 6.42 21.06
CA ASN A 77 2.13 7.21 20.43
C ASN A 77 2.13 7.12 18.90
N GLU A 78 3.30 7.15 18.25
CA GLU A 78 3.42 7.03 16.78
C GLU A 78 3.02 5.64 16.30
N ALA A 79 3.47 4.60 17.01
CA ALA A 79 3.14 3.21 16.70
C ALA A 79 1.64 2.95 16.85
N VAL A 80 1.02 3.35 17.97
CA VAL A 80 -0.43 3.18 18.19
C VAL A 80 -1.25 3.89 17.11
N MET A 81 -0.86 5.10 16.72
CA MET A 81 -1.57 5.85 15.70
C MET A 81 -1.44 5.19 14.31
N ALA A 82 -0.24 4.73 13.95
CA ALA A 82 -0.01 4.01 12.70
C ALA A 82 -0.79 2.68 12.65
N VAL A 83 -0.79 1.90 13.74
CA VAL A 83 -1.54 0.64 13.87
C VAL A 83 -3.04 0.88 13.75
N THR A 84 -3.57 1.93 14.39
CA THR A 84 -4.99 2.30 14.29
C THR A 84 -5.36 2.69 12.85
N SER A 85 -4.50 3.46 12.19
CA SER A 85 -4.73 3.90 10.80
C SER A 85 -4.69 2.73 9.82
N LEU A 86 -3.76 1.79 10.01
CA LEU A 86 -3.70 0.55 9.24
C LEU A 86 -4.97 -0.28 9.41
N LYS A 87 -5.49 -0.40 10.63
CA LYS A 87 -6.77 -1.07 10.90
C LYS A 87 -7.90 -0.45 10.10
N ASP A 88 -8.05 0.87 10.18
CA ASP A 88 -9.14 1.60 9.52
C ASP A 88 -9.05 1.47 8.00
N LEU A 89 -7.84 1.52 7.44
CA LEU A 89 -7.60 1.31 6.00
C LEU A 89 -7.95 -0.11 5.54
N LEU A 90 -7.47 -1.12 6.27
CA LEU A 90 -7.68 -2.52 5.93
C LEU A 90 -9.16 -2.89 6.07
N THR A 91 -9.85 -2.42 7.10
CA THR A 91 -11.28 -2.71 7.31
C THR A 91 -12.22 -1.84 6.46
N GLY A 92 -11.78 -0.66 6.03
CA GLY A 92 -12.66 0.35 5.44
C GLY A 92 -12.89 0.22 3.93
N SER A 93 -11.84 0.08 3.12
CA SER A 93 -12.00 0.19 1.66
C SER A 93 -10.95 -0.52 0.80
N VAL A 94 -9.86 -1.01 1.39
CA VAL A 94 -8.73 -1.55 0.61
C VAL A 94 -8.88 -3.05 0.35
N LEU A 95 -9.62 -3.76 1.21
CA LEU A 95 -9.82 -5.20 1.09
C LEU A 95 -11.05 -5.54 0.22
N PRO A 96 -10.93 -6.55 -0.67
CA PRO A 96 -12.08 -7.08 -1.40
C PRO A 96 -12.96 -7.96 -0.49
N ASP A 97 -14.22 -8.20 -0.88
CA ASP A 97 -15.17 -9.11 -0.19
C ASP A 97 -14.84 -10.61 -0.37
N ARG A 98 -13.56 -10.91 -0.59
CA ARG A 98 -13.02 -12.27 -0.73
C ARG A 98 -11.64 -12.36 -0.11
N LYS A 99 -11.19 -13.59 0.15
CA LYS A 99 -9.83 -13.83 0.63
C LYS A 99 -8.80 -13.27 -0.35
N LEU A 100 -7.76 -12.62 0.18
CA LEU A 100 -6.59 -12.21 -0.60
C LEU A 100 -5.83 -13.45 -1.12
N ILE A 101 -5.29 -13.35 -2.33
CA ILE A 101 -4.62 -14.45 -3.03
C ILE A 101 -3.15 -14.07 -3.27
N TYR A 102 -2.22 -14.98 -2.98
CA TYR A 102 -0.80 -14.75 -3.27
C TYR A 102 -0.55 -14.72 -4.78
N PHE A 103 0.48 -14.00 -5.20
CA PHE A 103 0.85 -13.94 -6.62
C PHE A 103 1.18 -15.33 -7.19
N ALA A 104 1.81 -16.18 -6.37
CA ALA A 104 2.17 -17.55 -6.74
C ALA A 104 0.96 -18.44 -7.02
N ASP A 105 -0.19 -18.14 -6.41
CA ASP A 105 -1.43 -18.92 -6.53
C ASP A 105 -2.32 -18.42 -7.69
N ARG A 106 -1.87 -17.41 -8.45
CA ARG A 106 -2.57 -16.88 -9.61
C ARG A 106 -2.36 -17.76 -10.85
N PRO A 107 -3.30 -17.77 -11.81
CA PRO A 107 -3.17 -18.52 -13.05
C PRO A 107 -2.18 -17.85 -14.02
N LEU A 108 -0.91 -17.76 -13.63
CA LEU A 108 0.13 -17.00 -14.33
C LEU A 108 0.41 -17.49 -15.76
N ALA A 109 0.06 -18.74 -16.08
CA ALA A 109 0.32 -19.38 -17.37
C ALA A 109 -0.86 -19.35 -18.35
N ALA A 110 -1.99 -18.75 -17.97
CA ALA A 110 -3.13 -18.63 -18.87
C ALA A 110 -2.82 -17.65 -20.02
N GLU A 111 -3.32 -17.93 -21.22
CA GLU A 111 -3.00 -17.18 -22.45
C GLU A 111 -3.54 -15.73 -22.42
N GLN A 112 -4.59 -15.50 -21.64
CA GLN A 112 -5.28 -14.22 -21.50
C GLN A 112 -4.71 -13.32 -20.38
N VAL A 113 -3.57 -13.67 -19.77
CA VAL A 113 -2.95 -12.85 -18.73
C VAL A 113 -2.31 -11.62 -19.36
N THR A 114 -2.80 -10.45 -18.98
CA THR A 114 -2.28 -9.15 -19.41
C THR A 114 -1.41 -8.50 -18.32
N ASP A 115 -0.65 -7.47 -18.69
CA ASP A 115 0.15 -6.67 -17.75
C ASP A 115 -0.68 -6.09 -16.60
N VAL A 116 -1.93 -5.69 -16.88
CA VAL A 116 -2.88 -5.20 -15.86
C VAL A 116 -3.19 -6.29 -14.83
N HIS A 117 -3.40 -7.54 -15.27
CA HIS A 117 -3.62 -8.65 -14.34
C HIS A 117 -2.39 -8.85 -13.45
N LEU A 118 -1.19 -8.86 -14.04
CA LEU A 118 0.05 -9.02 -13.30
C LEU A 118 0.24 -7.93 -12.25
N MET A 119 -0.05 -6.68 -12.62
CA MET A 119 0.06 -5.51 -11.74
C MET A 119 -0.90 -5.59 -10.55
N VAL A 120 -2.19 -5.88 -10.80
CA VAL A 120 -3.19 -6.04 -9.73
C VAL A 120 -2.84 -7.22 -8.83
N TRP A 121 -2.36 -8.33 -9.39
CA TRP A 121 -2.00 -9.50 -8.62
C TRP A 121 -0.78 -9.28 -7.73
N VAL A 122 0.24 -8.54 -8.20
CA VAL A 122 1.41 -8.24 -7.37
C VAL A 122 1.08 -7.21 -6.29
N PHE A 123 0.19 -6.25 -6.59
CA PHE A 123 -0.36 -5.34 -5.58
C PHE A 123 -1.09 -6.12 -4.48
N GLU A 124 -1.95 -7.06 -4.87
CA GLU A 124 -2.71 -7.85 -3.90
C GLU A 124 -1.82 -8.78 -3.07
N ASP A 125 -0.79 -9.36 -3.68
CA ASP A 125 0.22 -10.16 -2.98
C ASP A 125 0.95 -9.33 -1.92
N HIS A 126 1.30 -8.09 -2.25
CA HIS A 126 1.87 -7.14 -1.30
C HIS A 126 0.88 -6.83 -0.18
N LEU A 127 -0.35 -6.47 -0.50
CA LEU A 127 -1.42 -6.20 0.47
C LEU A 127 -1.65 -7.39 1.42
N LYS A 128 -1.61 -8.62 0.89
CA LYS A 128 -1.74 -9.84 1.70
C LYS A 128 -0.58 -10.02 2.68
N LYS A 129 0.65 -9.74 2.24
CA LYS A 129 1.83 -9.78 3.10
C LYS A 129 1.79 -8.70 4.18
N THR A 130 1.43 -7.47 3.81
CA THR A 130 1.23 -6.36 4.75
C THR A 130 0.16 -6.68 5.78
N PHE A 131 -0.96 -7.28 5.36
CA PHE A 131 -2.01 -7.71 6.28
C PHE A 131 -1.51 -8.75 7.29
N LEU A 132 -0.79 -9.78 6.82
CA LEU A 132 -0.22 -10.80 7.71
C LEU A 132 0.78 -10.19 8.70
N GLU A 133 1.64 -9.29 8.21
CA GLU A 133 2.60 -8.57 9.04
C GLU A 133 1.92 -7.67 10.08
N TYR A 134 0.82 -7.02 9.70
CA TYR A 134 -0.02 -6.26 10.62
C TYR A 134 -0.59 -7.13 11.74
N ILE A 135 -1.10 -8.32 11.41
CA ILE A 135 -1.59 -9.28 12.42
C ILE A 135 -0.47 -9.68 13.39
N GLN A 136 0.73 -9.98 12.88
CA GLN A 136 1.88 -10.31 13.72
C GLN A 136 2.29 -9.15 14.64
N LEU A 137 2.20 -7.91 14.13
CA LEU A 137 2.52 -6.71 14.89
C LEU A 137 1.56 -6.51 16.07
N ILE A 138 0.25 -6.71 15.86
CA ILE A 138 -0.74 -6.55 16.94
C ILE A 138 -0.64 -7.68 17.96
N GLU A 139 -0.43 -8.93 17.51
CA GLU A 139 -0.24 -10.09 18.40
C GLU A 139 0.95 -9.87 19.35
N ALA A 140 2.08 -9.36 18.81
CA ALA A 140 3.26 -9.07 19.62
C ALA A 140 3.12 -7.84 20.55
N SER A 141 2.07 -7.03 20.38
CA SER A 141 1.82 -5.84 21.20
C SER A 141 0.77 -6.06 22.30
N ASP A 142 -0.01 -7.13 22.19
CA ASP A 142 -1.01 -7.54 23.19
C ASP A 142 -0.41 -8.43 24.31
N ASP A 143 0.83 -8.92 24.13
CA ASP A 143 1.68 -9.58 25.14
C ASP A 143 2.53 -8.57 25.94
#